data_AF-A0AAV5Q658-F1
#
_entry.id   AF-A0AAV5Q658-F1
#
_cell.length_a   1.000
_cell.length_b   1.000
_cell.length_c   1.000
_cell.angle_alpha   90.00
_cell.angle_beta   90.00
_cell.angle_gamma   90.00
#
_symmetry.space_group_name_H-M   'P 1'
#
loop_
_entity.id
_entity.type
_entity.pdbx_description
1 polymer ?
#
loop_
_entity_poly.entity_id
_entity_poly.type
_entity_poly.pdbx_seq_one_letter_code
_entity_poly.pdbx_strand_id
1 'polypeptide(L)'
;MLSHQELTELKNECLYKDRELDLLSSFLQPKLELMMPCVLIDGPPSSGKSFTIDKYTTKLKNNHKIHNVIIECEYCYTQRDVLKKILKGLITHFKFNFTTLDRGISACEGLNNFPECIKQIMLEAQIQNKVIEPFIIILDKLDSLPDKQEPEILAYCLSKLHEQGEEMNGLSFVIVCTRTDWFQLVTSSIPTITFESYNEEEMKTIVSNSLIDEFWPVDLLDGNLDNCITEIQRIQIFKQFIGLMMDTYKGFFGSCLDIISPVLSKIWPIFIDPIIRKGKIVNGLNDILSTFLKNKDILSKESSVINKLNDTTQMVDSDLNDNIGHYDLSKRTKYLVIASFLASYNESKYDMVYFTKNSVISGNATRKRRKIKRSNVSKGEGNYRREMASAQPFKLERLLAILKSIWEENEGNFNLVTDVELQNEIATLSSLKMLLKLRSGDTISGQGKWKCNVHWNVVDKFSRDLNFDIENHLQE
;
A
#
# COMPACT_ATOMS: atom_id res chain seq x y z
N MET A 1 0.38 36.95 -13.05
CA MET A 1 1.54 36.41 -12.31
C MET A 1 1.42 36.85 -10.88
N LEU A 2 1.65 35.94 -9.92
CA LEU A 2 1.83 36.35 -8.52
C LEU A 2 2.99 37.34 -8.43
N SER A 3 2.97 38.21 -7.43
CA SER A 3 4.11 39.09 -7.18
C SER A 3 5.36 38.25 -6.81
N HIS A 4 6.55 38.70 -7.21
CA HIS A 4 7.80 38.00 -6.86
C HIS A 4 7.96 37.79 -5.34
N GLN A 5 7.37 38.67 -4.52
CA GLN A 5 7.38 38.59 -3.07
C GLN A 5 6.53 37.42 -2.54
N GLU A 6 5.34 37.22 -3.09
CA GLU A 6 4.46 36.08 -2.73
C GLU A 6 5.09 34.73 -3.12
N LEU A 7 5.80 34.71 -4.24
CA LEU A 7 6.50 33.53 -4.72
C LEU A 7 7.69 33.21 -3.80
N THR A 8 8.42 34.22 -3.32
CA THR A 8 9.47 34.00 -2.31
C THR A 8 8.93 33.53 -0.96
N GLU A 9 7.75 34.01 -0.53
CA GLU A 9 7.10 33.49 0.68
C GLU A 9 6.65 32.04 0.51
N LEU A 10 6.14 31.66 -0.67
CA LEU A 10 5.80 30.26 -0.97
C LEU A 10 7.03 29.36 -1.00
N LYS A 11 8.15 29.83 -1.55
CA LYS A 11 9.42 29.10 -1.56
C LYS A 11 9.97 28.88 -0.14
N ASN A 12 9.73 29.82 0.77
CA ASN A 12 10.11 29.65 2.17
C ASN A 12 9.25 28.61 2.90
N GLU A 13 7.96 28.48 2.53
CA GLU A 13 7.05 27.47 3.11
C GLU A 13 7.22 26.08 2.47
N CYS A 14 7.43 26.01 1.15
CA CYS A 14 7.62 24.76 0.41
C CYS A 14 9.12 24.57 0.11
N LEU A 15 9.81 23.92 1.02
CA LEU A 15 11.25 23.70 0.91
C LEU A 15 11.60 22.83 -0.32
N TYR A 16 12.68 23.21 -1.02
CA TYR A 16 13.29 22.45 -2.13
C TYR A 16 12.44 22.26 -3.40
N LYS A 17 11.30 22.97 -3.53
CA LYS A 17 10.38 22.86 -4.69
C LYS A 17 10.25 24.15 -5.50
N ASP A 18 11.36 24.89 -5.60
CA ASP A 18 11.39 26.19 -6.28
C ASP A 18 11.05 26.10 -7.77
N ARG A 19 11.56 25.08 -8.47
CA ARG A 19 11.36 24.90 -9.91
C ARG A 19 9.91 24.54 -10.21
N GLU A 20 9.35 23.61 -9.44
CA GLU A 20 7.97 23.17 -9.59
C GLU A 20 6.99 24.30 -9.26
N LEU A 21 7.30 25.12 -8.24
CA LEU A 21 6.52 26.32 -7.93
C LEU A 21 6.60 27.38 -9.04
N ASP A 22 7.79 27.62 -9.61
CA ASP A 22 7.95 28.54 -10.73
C ASP A 22 7.14 28.07 -11.94
N LEU A 23 7.16 26.76 -12.25
CA LEU A 23 6.34 26.16 -13.31
C LEU A 23 4.84 26.26 -13.02
N LEU A 24 4.40 25.94 -11.80
CA LEU A 24 3.00 26.09 -11.39
C LEU A 24 2.53 27.55 -11.53
N SER A 25 3.37 28.50 -11.13
CA SER A 25 3.06 29.93 -11.25
C SER A 25 2.96 30.40 -12.71
N SER A 26 3.68 29.73 -13.62
CA SER A 26 3.66 30.03 -15.04
C SER A 26 2.38 29.53 -15.72
N PHE A 27 1.89 28.35 -15.34
CA PHE A 27 0.69 27.73 -15.93
C PHE A 27 -0.62 28.20 -15.30
N LEU A 28 -0.62 28.39 -13.98
CA LEU A 28 -1.82 28.80 -13.22
C LEU A 28 -1.76 30.31 -12.99
N GLN A 29 -2.21 31.07 -14.00
CA GLN A 29 -2.26 32.52 -13.94
C GLN A 29 -3.66 33.05 -13.60
N PRO A 30 -3.77 34.22 -12.95
CA PRO A 30 -5.05 34.82 -12.60
C PRO A 30 -5.81 35.43 -13.79
N LYS A 31 -5.15 35.58 -14.96
CA LYS A 31 -5.79 36.10 -16.17
C LYS A 31 -6.39 34.95 -16.96
N LEU A 32 -7.67 35.08 -17.32
CA LEU A 32 -8.44 34.09 -18.08
C LEU A 32 -7.72 33.65 -19.37
N GLU A 33 -7.17 34.60 -20.12
CA GLU A 33 -6.50 34.35 -21.41
C GLU A 33 -5.15 33.63 -21.29
N LEU A 34 -4.53 33.65 -20.11
CA LEU A 34 -3.20 33.09 -19.88
C LEU A 34 -3.23 31.83 -19.03
N MET A 35 -4.41 31.40 -18.59
CA MET A 35 -4.56 30.19 -17.79
C MET A 35 -4.60 28.96 -18.70
N MET A 36 -3.81 27.95 -18.35
CA MET A 36 -3.84 26.68 -19.06
C MET A 36 -5.10 25.88 -18.69
N PRO A 37 -5.82 25.26 -19.64
CA PRO A 37 -7.04 24.50 -19.34
C PRO A 37 -6.79 23.18 -18.61
N CYS A 38 -5.62 22.56 -18.81
CA CYS A 38 -5.26 21.33 -18.11
C CYS A 38 -3.76 21.28 -17.80
N VAL A 39 -3.42 20.88 -16.59
CA VAL A 39 -2.04 20.66 -16.12
C VAL A 39 -1.97 19.30 -15.44
N LEU A 40 -1.00 18.50 -15.84
CA LEU A 40 -0.74 17.20 -15.24
C LEU A 40 0.45 17.30 -14.28
N ILE A 41 0.30 16.75 -13.09
CA ILE A 41 1.34 16.74 -12.06
C ILE A 41 1.71 15.28 -11.76
N ASP A 42 2.92 14.90 -12.13
CA ASP A 42 3.48 13.56 -11.97
C ASP A 42 4.57 13.51 -10.90
N GLY A 43 4.89 12.31 -10.40
CA GLY A 43 5.91 12.07 -9.39
C GLY A 43 5.52 11.03 -8.33
N PRO A 44 6.48 10.50 -7.59
CA PRO A 44 6.24 9.43 -6.62
C PRO A 44 5.39 9.90 -5.42
N PRO A 45 4.81 8.97 -4.65
CA PRO A 45 4.20 9.30 -3.36
C PRO A 45 5.22 9.97 -2.44
N SER A 46 4.74 10.78 -1.50
CA SER A 46 5.57 11.55 -0.55
C SER A 46 6.48 12.64 -1.16
N SER A 47 6.29 13.01 -2.43
CA SER A 47 7.01 14.14 -3.06
C SER A 47 6.46 15.53 -2.69
N GLY A 48 5.43 15.62 -1.84
CA GLY A 48 4.88 16.90 -1.34
C GLY A 48 3.99 17.66 -2.32
N LYS A 49 3.49 17.00 -3.37
CA LYS A 49 2.63 17.60 -4.40
C LYS A 49 1.36 18.21 -3.82
N SER A 50 0.56 17.42 -3.12
CA SER A 50 -0.73 17.87 -2.56
C SER A 50 -0.51 19.04 -1.60
N PHE A 51 0.55 19.00 -0.79
CA PHE A 51 0.93 20.12 0.09
C PHE A 51 1.28 21.40 -0.70
N THR A 52 2.13 21.28 -1.73
CA THR A 52 2.55 22.42 -2.55
C THR A 52 1.35 23.05 -3.28
N ILE A 53 0.46 22.22 -3.82
CA ILE A 53 -0.74 22.65 -4.55
C ILE A 53 -1.75 23.31 -3.62
N ASP A 54 -2.00 22.72 -2.44
CA ASP A 54 -2.93 23.28 -1.46
C ASP A 54 -2.45 24.65 -0.96
N LYS A 55 -1.16 24.76 -0.63
CA LYS A 55 -0.54 26.05 -0.25
C LYS A 55 -0.62 27.08 -1.36
N TYR A 56 -0.25 26.69 -2.59
CA TYR A 56 -0.31 27.57 -3.74
C TYR A 56 -1.73 28.08 -4.01
N THR A 57 -2.73 27.18 -3.99
CA THR A 57 -4.11 27.56 -4.24
C THR A 57 -4.76 28.34 -3.10
N THR A 58 -4.37 28.09 -1.85
CA THR A 58 -4.78 28.91 -0.70
C THR A 58 -4.29 30.35 -0.85
N LYS A 59 -3.05 30.57 -1.31
CA LYS A 59 -2.56 31.93 -1.58
C LYS A 59 -3.26 32.59 -2.77
N LEU A 60 -3.54 31.85 -3.83
CA LEU A 60 -4.33 32.35 -4.97
C LEU A 60 -5.74 32.79 -4.55
N LYS A 61 -6.38 32.04 -3.64
CA LYS A 61 -7.69 32.38 -3.10
C LYS A 61 -7.66 33.67 -2.29
N ASN A 62 -6.64 33.86 -1.45
CA ASN A 62 -6.50 35.04 -0.61
C ASN A 62 -6.20 36.31 -1.43
N ASN A 63 -5.36 36.22 -2.45
CA ASN A 63 -4.84 37.39 -3.16
C ASN A 63 -5.67 37.78 -4.38
N HIS A 64 -6.18 36.79 -5.13
CA HIS A 64 -6.85 37.00 -6.42
C HIS A 64 -8.33 36.60 -6.43
N LYS A 65 -8.89 36.16 -5.28
CA LYS A 65 -10.27 35.64 -5.16
C LYS A 65 -10.58 34.46 -6.09
N ILE A 66 -9.55 33.78 -6.59
CA ILE A 66 -9.71 32.58 -7.41
C ILE A 66 -10.21 31.46 -6.52
N HIS A 67 -11.30 30.84 -6.94
CA HIS A 67 -11.86 29.74 -6.18
C HIS A 67 -11.31 28.42 -6.71
N ASN A 68 -10.94 27.57 -5.76
CA ASN A 68 -10.41 26.24 -5.98
C ASN A 68 -11.35 25.20 -5.37
N VAL A 69 -11.44 24.04 -6.02
CA VAL A 69 -12.06 22.85 -5.44
C VAL A 69 -11.07 21.71 -5.55
N ILE A 70 -10.73 21.14 -4.38
CA ILE A 70 -9.85 19.98 -4.26
C ILE A 70 -10.73 18.75 -4.09
N ILE A 71 -10.54 17.75 -4.95
CA ILE A 71 -11.26 16.48 -4.92
C ILE A 71 -10.23 15.37 -4.76
N GLU A 72 -10.30 14.71 -3.62
CA GLU A 72 -9.52 13.51 -3.34
C GLU A 72 -10.17 12.32 -4.04
N CYS A 73 -9.50 11.80 -5.07
CA CYS A 73 -9.98 10.66 -5.84
C CYS A 73 -9.89 9.34 -5.06
N GLU A 74 -9.09 9.28 -3.99
CA GLU A 74 -9.02 8.13 -3.07
C GLU A 74 -10.38 7.79 -2.46
N TYR A 75 -11.20 8.80 -2.16
CA TYR A 75 -12.56 8.62 -1.63
C TYR A 75 -13.63 8.48 -2.71
N CYS A 76 -13.25 8.31 -3.98
CA CYS A 76 -14.16 8.16 -5.10
C CYS A 76 -14.01 6.75 -5.69
N TYR A 77 -15.07 5.93 -5.64
CA TYR A 77 -15.01 4.57 -6.18
C TYR A 77 -15.39 4.51 -7.67
N THR A 78 -16.13 5.50 -8.16
CA THR A 78 -16.60 5.57 -9.55
C THR A 78 -16.28 6.92 -10.19
N GLN A 79 -16.09 6.94 -11.52
CA GLN A 79 -15.97 8.18 -12.31
C GLN A 79 -17.17 9.11 -12.05
N ARG A 80 -18.38 8.54 -11.91
CA ARG A 80 -19.61 9.28 -11.61
C ARG A 80 -19.49 10.10 -10.32
N ASP A 81 -18.87 9.54 -9.29
CA ASP A 81 -18.69 10.24 -8.01
C ASP A 81 -17.76 11.44 -8.16
N VAL A 82 -16.68 11.30 -8.94
CA VAL A 82 -15.77 12.40 -9.26
C VAL A 82 -16.51 13.52 -9.99
N LEU A 83 -17.22 13.19 -11.07
CA LEU A 83 -17.98 14.17 -11.86
C LEU A 83 -19.04 14.89 -11.01
N LYS A 84 -19.78 14.15 -10.17
CA LYS A 84 -20.76 14.75 -9.24
C LYS A 84 -20.11 15.68 -8.22
N LYS A 85 -18.94 15.33 -7.67
CA LYS A 85 -18.20 16.19 -6.75
C LYS A 85 -17.73 17.47 -7.43
N ILE A 86 -17.28 17.41 -8.69
CA ILE A 86 -16.93 18.60 -9.49
C ILE A 86 -18.14 19.52 -9.63
N LEU A 87 -19.29 18.98 -10.05
CA LEU A 87 -20.52 19.77 -10.23
C LEU A 87 -20.99 20.39 -8.92
N LYS A 88 -20.98 19.63 -7.82
CA LYS A 88 -21.29 20.17 -6.48
C LYS A 88 -20.33 21.29 -6.06
N GLY A 89 -19.05 21.16 -6.38
CA GLY A 89 -18.04 22.19 -6.13
C GLY A 89 -18.34 23.48 -6.89
N LEU A 90 -18.65 23.38 -8.18
CA LEU A 90 -19.06 24.51 -9.02
C LEU A 90 -20.32 25.21 -8.49
N ILE A 91 -21.35 24.43 -8.14
CA ILE A 91 -22.62 24.99 -7.64
C ILE A 91 -22.43 25.72 -6.31
N THR A 92 -21.64 25.15 -5.40
CA THR A 92 -21.31 25.77 -4.11
C THR A 92 -20.57 27.10 -4.32
N HIS A 93 -19.66 27.14 -5.30
CA HIS A 93 -18.91 28.33 -5.65
C HIS A 93 -19.81 29.45 -6.20
N PHE A 94 -20.65 29.13 -7.18
CA PHE A 94 -21.57 30.11 -7.77
C PHE A 94 -22.77 30.45 -6.86
N LYS A 95 -22.94 29.78 -5.71
CA LYS A 95 -24.04 29.98 -4.75
C LYS A 95 -25.43 29.94 -5.41
N PHE A 96 -25.66 28.97 -6.30
CA PHE A 96 -26.98 28.78 -6.90
C PHE A 96 -28.00 28.22 -5.91
N ASN A 97 -29.28 28.53 -6.09
CA ASN A 97 -30.37 27.91 -5.33
C ASN A 97 -30.50 26.43 -5.75
N PHE A 98 -30.36 25.53 -4.79
CA PHE A 98 -30.22 24.07 -4.96
C PHE A 98 -31.35 23.36 -5.73
N THR A 99 -32.51 23.98 -5.97
CA THR A 99 -33.73 23.26 -6.39
C THR A 99 -33.86 22.96 -7.88
N THR A 100 -33.26 23.74 -8.79
CA THR A 100 -33.32 23.49 -10.24
C THR A 100 -32.15 22.64 -10.73
N LEU A 101 -30.96 22.87 -10.18
CA LEU A 101 -29.70 22.23 -10.58
C LEU A 101 -29.50 20.80 -10.05
N ASP A 102 -30.17 20.40 -8.96
CA ASP A 102 -30.06 19.04 -8.41
C ASP A 102 -30.52 17.95 -9.40
N ARG A 103 -31.44 18.29 -10.31
CA ARG A 103 -31.86 17.38 -11.39
C ARG A 103 -30.73 17.16 -12.39
N GLY A 104 -29.95 18.19 -12.72
CA GLY A 104 -28.77 18.09 -13.58
C GLY A 104 -27.65 17.27 -12.94
N ILE A 105 -27.37 17.49 -11.65
CA ILE A 105 -26.37 16.70 -10.91
C ILE A 105 -26.75 15.22 -10.83
N SER A 106 -28.04 14.93 -10.62
CA SER A 106 -28.54 13.55 -10.56
C SER A 106 -28.48 12.85 -11.93
N ALA A 107 -28.78 13.60 -12.99
CA ALA A 107 -28.76 13.15 -14.39
C ALA A 107 -27.34 13.00 -14.97
N CYS A 108 -26.33 13.59 -14.33
CA CYS A 108 -24.93 13.42 -14.73
C CYS A 108 -24.44 12.01 -14.32
N GLU A 109 -24.72 11.02 -15.18
CA GLU A 109 -24.36 9.61 -14.99
C GLU A 109 -23.10 9.18 -15.75
N GLY A 110 -22.67 9.95 -16.76
CA GLY A 110 -21.51 9.63 -17.58
C GLY A 110 -20.83 10.84 -18.21
N LEU A 111 -19.66 10.59 -18.80
CA LEU A 111 -18.78 11.62 -19.38
C LEU A 111 -19.46 12.46 -20.47
N ASN A 112 -20.39 11.89 -21.25
CA ASN A 112 -21.04 12.60 -22.35
C ASN A 112 -22.03 13.68 -21.88
N ASN A 113 -22.70 13.46 -20.74
CA ASN A 113 -23.69 14.40 -20.22
C ASN A 113 -23.04 15.52 -19.38
N PHE A 114 -21.80 15.30 -18.95
CA PHE A 114 -21.06 16.21 -18.07
C PHE A 114 -20.78 17.60 -18.69
N PRO A 115 -20.33 17.72 -19.95
CA PRO A 115 -20.15 19.01 -20.61
C PRO A 115 -21.44 19.81 -20.71
N GLU A 116 -22.56 19.14 -21.00
CA GLU A 116 -23.88 19.78 -21.08
C GLU A 116 -24.34 20.27 -19.70
N CYS A 117 -24.15 19.47 -18.64
CA CYS A 117 -24.40 19.89 -17.26
C CYS A 117 -23.59 21.16 -16.91
N ILE A 118 -22.32 21.25 -17.30
CA ILE A 118 -21.49 22.43 -17.00
C ILE A 118 -21.91 23.64 -17.84
N LYS A 119 -22.23 23.46 -19.13
CA LYS A 119 -22.73 24.57 -19.98
C LYS A 119 -23.97 25.21 -19.38
N GLN A 120 -24.90 24.39 -18.89
CA GLN A 120 -26.10 24.88 -18.21
C GLN A 120 -25.76 25.68 -16.95
N ILE A 121 -24.84 25.19 -16.11
CA ILE A 121 -24.36 25.90 -14.92
C ILE A 121 -23.72 27.25 -15.30
N MET A 122 -22.94 27.28 -16.37
CA MET A 122 -22.20 28.46 -16.80
C MET A 122 -23.12 29.52 -17.42
N LEU A 123 -24.08 29.11 -18.24
CA LEU A 123 -25.13 29.99 -18.75
C LEU A 123 -25.94 30.62 -17.61
N GLU A 124 -26.32 29.83 -16.60
CA GLU A 124 -27.00 30.36 -15.41
C GLU A 124 -26.12 31.35 -14.63
N ALA A 125 -24.80 31.14 -14.60
CA ALA A 125 -23.85 32.06 -13.95
C ALA A 125 -23.75 33.40 -14.70
N GLN A 126 -23.72 33.34 -16.03
CA GLN A 126 -23.71 34.52 -16.89
C GLN A 126 -25.00 35.34 -16.77
N ILE A 127 -26.16 34.68 -16.72
CA ILE A 127 -27.46 35.33 -16.52
C ILE A 127 -27.52 36.11 -15.20
N GLN A 128 -26.78 35.65 -14.17
CA GLN A 128 -26.68 36.33 -12.88
C GLN A 128 -25.64 37.47 -12.85
N ASN A 129 -25.04 37.85 -13.99
CA ASN A 129 -24.05 38.93 -14.11
C ASN A 129 -22.87 38.81 -13.12
N LYS A 130 -22.39 37.59 -12.87
CA LYS A 130 -21.10 37.39 -12.18
C LYS A 130 -19.98 37.41 -13.20
N VAL A 131 -18.90 38.11 -12.89
CA VAL A 131 -17.67 38.08 -13.70
C VAL A 131 -17.17 36.64 -13.74
N ILE A 132 -16.87 36.16 -14.95
CA ILE A 132 -16.28 34.83 -15.16
C ILE A 132 -14.85 34.89 -14.64
N GLU A 133 -14.69 34.49 -13.38
CA GLU A 133 -13.39 34.30 -12.77
C GLU A 133 -12.85 32.91 -13.13
N PRO A 134 -11.53 32.76 -13.31
CA PRO A 134 -10.94 31.45 -13.47
C PRO A 134 -11.26 30.56 -12.26
N PHE A 135 -11.61 29.31 -12.52
CA PHE A 135 -11.95 28.32 -11.51
C PHE A 135 -11.06 27.09 -11.66
N ILE A 136 -10.35 26.74 -10.58
CA ILE A 136 -9.34 25.69 -10.58
C ILE A 136 -9.93 24.43 -9.92
N ILE A 137 -9.94 23.33 -10.65
CA ILE A 137 -10.36 22.01 -10.18
C ILE A 137 -9.12 21.15 -10.00
N ILE A 138 -8.84 20.72 -8.77
CA ILE A 138 -7.72 19.83 -8.47
C ILE A 138 -8.27 18.44 -8.23
N LEU A 139 -7.82 17.48 -9.03
CA LEU A 139 -8.07 16.06 -8.83
C LEU A 139 -6.84 15.43 -8.21
N ASP A 140 -6.88 15.22 -6.90
CA ASP A 140 -5.77 14.62 -6.17
C ASP A 140 -5.81 13.08 -6.23
N LYS A 141 -4.65 12.46 -6.47
CA LYS A 141 -4.45 11.01 -6.60
C LYS A 141 -5.43 10.33 -7.55
N LEU A 142 -5.52 10.80 -8.80
CA LEU A 142 -6.44 10.21 -9.78
C LEU A 142 -6.16 8.71 -10.06
N ASP A 143 -4.90 8.30 -9.90
CA ASP A 143 -4.43 6.91 -9.99
C ASP A 143 -5.01 5.97 -8.92
N SER A 144 -5.57 6.51 -7.83
CA SER A 144 -6.23 5.69 -6.80
C SER A 144 -7.61 5.16 -7.22
N LEU A 145 -8.14 5.61 -8.36
CA LEU A 145 -9.38 5.07 -8.90
C LEU A 145 -9.17 3.60 -9.33
N PRO A 146 -10.16 2.71 -9.11
CA PRO A 146 -10.04 1.31 -9.52
C PRO A 146 -9.80 1.18 -11.03
N ASP A 147 -8.87 0.32 -11.46
CA ASP A 147 -8.51 0.10 -12.88
C ASP A 147 -9.72 -0.14 -13.81
N LYS A 148 -10.78 -0.77 -13.28
CA LYS A 148 -12.04 -1.02 -14.01
C LYS A 148 -12.72 0.26 -14.54
N GLN A 149 -12.41 1.40 -13.93
CA GLN A 149 -12.94 2.70 -14.27
C GLN A 149 -12.00 3.47 -15.22
N GLU A 150 -10.90 2.89 -15.69
CA GLU A 150 -9.99 3.48 -16.69
C GLU A 150 -9.73 4.99 -16.45
N PRO A 151 -8.99 5.35 -15.39
CA PRO A 151 -8.74 6.76 -15.02
C PRO A 151 -8.09 7.57 -16.15
N GLU A 152 -7.38 6.91 -17.06
CA GLU A 152 -6.77 7.52 -18.25
C GLU A 152 -7.79 8.24 -19.13
N ILE A 153 -8.92 7.59 -19.39
CA ILE A 153 -9.98 8.13 -20.25
C ILE A 153 -10.62 9.34 -19.58
N LEU A 154 -10.85 9.27 -18.27
CA LEU A 154 -11.38 10.40 -17.50
C LEU A 154 -10.44 11.61 -17.59
N ALA A 155 -9.14 11.41 -17.35
CA ALA A 155 -8.15 12.48 -17.45
C ALA A 155 -8.09 13.08 -18.87
N TYR A 156 -8.11 12.22 -19.89
CA TYR A 156 -8.09 12.64 -21.29
C TYR A 156 -9.35 13.45 -21.66
N CYS A 157 -10.53 12.97 -21.30
CA CYS A 157 -11.79 13.66 -21.54
C CYS A 157 -11.84 15.03 -20.85
N LEU A 158 -11.38 15.11 -19.60
CA LEU A 158 -11.32 16.38 -18.86
C LEU A 158 -10.30 17.35 -19.49
N SER A 159 -9.18 16.85 -20.00
CA SER A 159 -8.19 17.71 -20.67
C SER A 159 -8.77 18.39 -21.90
N LYS A 160 -9.66 17.73 -22.64
CA LYS A 160 -10.30 18.24 -23.86
C LYS A 160 -11.60 18.99 -23.62
N LEU A 161 -12.06 19.10 -22.38
CA LEU A 161 -13.35 19.73 -22.08
C LEU A 161 -13.39 21.20 -22.52
N HIS A 162 -12.24 21.88 -22.49
CA HIS A 162 -12.12 23.26 -22.95
C HIS A 162 -12.44 23.45 -24.45
N GLU A 163 -12.24 22.42 -25.29
CA GLU A 163 -12.55 22.50 -26.74
C GLU A 163 -14.07 22.49 -27.01
N GLN A 164 -14.88 22.03 -26.07
CA GLN A 164 -16.30 21.77 -26.30
C GLN A 164 -17.19 23.02 -26.16
N GLY A 165 -16.66 24.15 -25.69
CA GLY A 165 -17.37 25.42 -25.66
C GLY A 165 -16.56 26.59 -25.13
N GLU A 166 -16.75 27.79 -25.72
CA GLU A 166 -16.06 29.02 -25.33
C GLU A 166 -16.38 29.47 -23.89
N GLU A 167 -17.55 29.08 -23.37
CA GLU A 167 -17.97 29.33 -21.99
C GLU A 167 -17.14 28.54 -20.96
N MET A 168 -16.44 27.49 -21.40
CA MET A 168 -15.59 26.65 -20.54
C MET A 168 -14.18 27.21 -20.35
N ASN A 169 -13.82 28.28 -21.04
CA ASN A 169 -12.46 28.85 -20.99
C ASN A 169 -12.06 29.36 -19.59
N GLY A 170 -13.00 29.43 -18.66
CA GLY A 170 -12.76 29.72 -17.24
C GLY A 170 -12.33 28.54 -16.37
N LEU A 171 -12.39 27.30 -16.88
CA LEU A 171 -12.09 26.10 -16.08
C LEU A 171 -10.67 25.62 -16.34
N SER A 172 -9.90 25.44 -15.26
CA SER A 172 -8.58 24.80 -15.31
C SER A 172 -8.59 23.51 -14.48
N PHE A 173 -8.24 22.39 -15.11
CA PHE A 173 -8.08 21.10 -14.45
C PHE A 173 -6.62 20.84 -14.09
N VAL A 174 -6.34 20.64 -12.80
CA VAL A 174 -5.05 20.19 -12.30
C VAL A 174 -5.19 18.74 -11.88
N ILE A 175 -4.52 17.83 -12.59
CA ILE A 175 -4.60 16.40 -12.33
C ILE A 175 -3.32 15.95 -11.64
N VAL A 176 -3.43 15.37 -10.44
CA VAL A 176 -2.29 14.85 -9.68
C VAL A 176 -2.27 13.34 -9.76
N CYS A 177 -1.18 12.78 -10.30
CA CYS A 177 -0.97 11.35 -10.47
C CYS A 177 0.31 10.90 -9.77
N THR A 178 0.33 9.69 -9.22
CA THR A 178 1.52 9.06 -8.60
C THR A 178 2.50 8.48 -9.62
N ARG A 179 2.01 8.08 -10.78
CA ARG A 179 2.81 7.69 -11.94
C ARG A 179 2.08 8.08 -13.22
N THR A 180 2.80 8.55 -14.22
CA THR A 180 2.25 8.80 -15.55
C THR A 180 2.66 7.72 -16.55
N ASP A 181 2.19 6.49 -16.32
CA ASP A 181 2.30 5.42 -17.33
C ASP A 181 1.12 5.44 -18.32
N TRP A 182 0.26 6.47 -18.27
CA TRP A 182 -0.93 6.57 -19.11
C TRP A 182 -0.58 7.03 -20.52
N PHE A 183 -0.33 6.08 -21.41
CA PHE A 183 0.01 6.33 -22.82
C PHE A 183 -0.96 7.30 -23.52
N GLN A 184 -2.24 7.27 -23.16
CA GLN A 184 -3.25 8.17 -23.76
C GLN A 184 -3.00 9.65 -23.44
N LEU A 185 -2.53 9.97 -22.22
CA LEU A 185 -2.22 11.35 -21.84
C LEU A 185 -0.94 11.87 -22.51
N VAL A 186 0.01 10.99 -22.80
CA VAL A 186 1.24 11.39 -23.52
C VAL A 186 0.89 11.92 -24.92
N THR A 187 -0.17 11.38 -25.54
CA THR A 187 -0.61 11.85 -26.87
C THR A 187 -1.35 13.18 -26.85
N SER A 188 -1.93 13.60 -25.72
CA SER A 188 -2.73 14.82 -25.64
C SER A 188 -1.91 16.11 -25.44
N SER A 189 -0.57 16.03 -25.46
CA SER A 189 0.34 17.21 -25.38
C SER A 189 0.05 18.15 -24.21
N ILE A 190 -0.41 17.60 -23.08
CA ILE A 190 -0.71 18.36 -21.85
C ILE A 190 0.62 18.70 -21.16
N PRO A 191 0.81 19.93 -20.65
CA PRO A 191 2.00 20.25 -19.86
C PRO A 191 2.06 19.40 -18.60
N THR A 192 3.19 18.71 -18.42
CA THR A 192 3.45 17.85 -17.27
C THR A 192 4.47 18.51 -16.33
N ILE A 193 4.15 18.57 -15.04
CA ILE A 193 5.09 18.98 -13.99
C ILE A 193 5.47 17.73 -13.22
N THR A 194 6.72 17.30 -13.37
CA THR A 194 7.27 16.16 -12.65
C THR A 194 7.86 16.62 -11.32
N PHE A 195 7.31 16.11 -10.22
CA PHE A 195 7.89 16.25 -8.89
C PHE A 195 8.86 15.10 -8.66
N GLU A 196 10.13 15.42 -8.47
CA GLU A 196 11.14 14.44 -8.12
C GLU A 196 11.05 14.07 -6.63
N SER A 197 11.50 12.86 -6.29
CA SER A 197 11.70 12.45 -4.89
C SER A 197 12.70 13.36 -4.20
N TYR A 198 12.48 13.66 -2.93
CA TYR A 198 13.45 14.39 -2.12
C TYR A 198 14.75 13.61 -1.97
N ASN A 199 15.86 14.35 -1.99
CA ASN A 199 17.15 13.79 -1.60
C ASN A 199 17.17 13.53 -0.08
N GLU A 200 18.11 12.71 0.38
CA GLU A 200 18.24 12.32 1.79
C GLU A 200 18.46 13.52 2.71
N GLU A 201 19.32 14.46 2.29
CA GLU A 201 19.60 15.67 3.05
C GLU A 201 18.38 16.59 3.11
N GLU A 202 17.68 16.76 1.98
CA GLU A 202 16.44 17.53 1.90
C GLU A 202 15.37 16.91 2.80
N MET A 203 15.25 15.59 2.78
CA MET A 203 14.32 14.86 3.63
C MET A 203 14.61 15.07 5.12
N LYS A 204 15.88 14.98 5.54
CA LYS A 204 16.30 15.25 6.92
C LYS A 204 15.89 16.66 7.36
N THR A 205 16.07 17.66 6.50
CA THR A 205 15.70 19.04 6.82
C THR A 205 14.18 19.24 6.89
N ILE A 206 13.41 18.69 5.94
CA ILE A 206 11.94 18.76 5.92
C ILE A 206 11.37 18.11 7.17
N VAL A 207 11.78 16.87 7.46
CA VAL A 207 11.36 16.11 8.64
C VAL A 207 11.74 16.86 9.92
N SER A 208 12.96 17.42 9.97
CA SER A 208 13.38 18.19 11.15
C SER A 208 12.50 19.41 11.37
N ASN A 209 12.03 20.09 10.33
CA ASN A 209 11.20 21.29 10.50
C ASN A 209 9.73 20.96 10.76
N SER A 210 9.19 19.91 10.12
CA SER A 210 7.77 19.54 10.27
C SER A 210 7.47 18.86 11.59
N LEU A 211 8.41 18.08 12.12
CA LEU A 211 8.16 17.21 13.27
C LEU A 211 8.60 17.81 14.62
N ILE A 212 9.29 18.95 14.65
CA ILE A 212 9.65 19.61 15.92
C ILE A 212 8.41 19.90 16.76
N ASP A 213 7.33 20.35 16.12
CA ASP A 213 6.10 20.76 16.81
C ASP A 213 5.21 19.57 17.20
N GLU A 214 5.22 18.48 16.42
CA GLU A 214 4.41 17.29 16.70
C GLU A 214 5.00 16.37 17.78
N PHE A 215 6.33 16.32 17.90
CA PHE A 215 7.02 15.31 18.70
C PHE A 215 7.29 15.71 20.15
N TRP A 216 7.16 17.00 20.46
CA TRP A 216 7.29 17.48 21.83
C TRP A 216 5.89 17.76 22.40
N PRO A 217 5.22 16.77 23.02
CA PRO A 217 3.96 17.03 23.69
C PRO A 217 4.17 18.12 24.74
N VAL A 218 3.29 19.13 24.65
CA VAL A 218 3.21 20.32 25.51
C VAL A 218 3.01 19.93 27.00
N ASP A 219 2.65 18.68 27.30
CA ASP A 219 2.43 18.15 28.65
C ASP A 219 3.71 18.02 29.52
N LEU A 220 4.90 18.33 29.00
CA LEU A 220 6.14 18.46 29.78
C LEU A 220 6.30 19.83 30.48
N LEU A 221 5.36 20.76 30.29
CA LEU A 221 5.38 22.11 30.87
C LEU A 221 4.76 22.19 32.28
N ASP A 222 3.98 21.19 32.70
CA ASP A 222 3.39 21.20 34.05
C ASP A 222 4.29 20.48 35.06
N GLY A 223 5.30 21.24 35.54
CA GLY A 223 5.77 21.13 36.91
C GLY A 223 7.04 20.30 37.13
N ASN A 224 8.20 20.85 36.71
CA ASN A 224 9.52 20.78 37.37
C ASN A 224 10.73 20.79 36.41
N LEU A 225 10.53 20.92 35.08
CA LEU A 225 11.60 20.87 34.09
C LEU A 225 12.02 22.23 33.50
N ASP A 226 11.56 23.35 34.07
CA ASP A 226 11.82 24.69 33.54
C ASP A 226 13.30 25.15 33.60
N ASN A 227 14.20 24.37 34.22
CA ASN A 227 15.60 24.77 34.41
C ASN A 227 16.66 23.90 33.70
N CYS A 228 16.31 22.91 32.86
CA CYS A 228 17.30 21.92 32.40
C CYS A 228 17.46 21.73 30.88
N ILE A 229 16.61 22.29 30.01
CA ILE A 229 16.84 22.19 28.56
C ILE A 229 16.50 23.52 27.88
N THR A 230 17.51 24.17 27.32
CA THR A 230 17.31 25.36 26.48
C THR A 230 16.62 24.96 25.18
N GLU A 231 15.75 25.81 24.61
CA GLU A 231 15.05 25.51 23.35
C GLU A 231 16.02 25.13 22.21
N ILE A 232 17.19 25.76 22.22
CA ILE A 232 18.31 25.50 21.28
C ILE A 232 18.83 24.07 21.42
N GLN A 233 18.96 23.57 22.65
CA GLN A 233 19.40 22.20 22.91
C GLN A 233 18.35 21.18 22.49
N ARG A 234 17.05 21.49 22.66
CA ARG A 234 15.96 20.63 22.16
C ARG A 234 16.06 20.43 20.64
N ILE A 235 16.21 21.53 19.90
CA ILE A 235 16.33 21.49 18.43
C ILE A 235 17.58 20.73 18.00
N GLN A 236 18.71 20.91 18.69
CA GLN A 236 19.95 20.21 18.37
C GLN A 236 19.86 18.70 18.62
N ILE A 237 19.25 18.29 19.74
CA ILE A 237 19.01 16.87 20.06
C ILE A 237 18.09 16.24 19.02
N PHE A 238 17.02 16.94 18.66
CA PHE A 238 16.08 16.44 17.66
C PHE A 238 16.75 16.27 16.29
N LYS A 239 17.53 17.25 15.84
CA LYS A 239 18.29 17.16 14.58
C LYS A 239 19.29 15.99 14.59
N GLN A 240 19.99 15.77 15.70
CA GLN A 240 20.92 14.65 15.84
C GLN A 240 20.19 13.29 15.85
N PHE A 241 19.04 13.21 16.51
CA PHE A 241 18.19 12.02 16.52
C PHE A 241 17.67 11.68 15.12
N ILE A 242 17.06 12.65 14.43
CA ILE A 242 16.54 12.45 13.07
C ILE A 242 17.66 12.05 12.11
N GLY A 243 18.83 12.71 12.21
CA GLY A 243 20.01 12.33 11.43
C GLY A 243 20.39 10.86 11.61
N LEU A 244 20.54 10.42 12.86
CA LEU A 244 20.91 9.04 13.20
C LEU A 244 19.85 8.02 12.73
N MET A 245 18.58 8.32 12.94
CA MET A 245 17.47 7.42 12.60
C MET A 245 17.30 7.27 11.10
N MET A 246 17.43 8.37 10.35
CA MET A 246 17.37 8.34 8.90
C MET A 246 18.57 7.57 8.31
N ASP A 247 19.75 7.68 8.91
CA ASP A 247 20.94 6.91 8.50
C ASP A 247 20.75 5.40 8.75
N THR A 248 20.17 5.01 9.90
CA THR A 248 20.04 3.60 10.28
C THR A 248 18.93 2.88 9.52
N TYR A 249 17.82 3.56 9.25
CA TYR A 249 16.65 2.99 8.59
C TYR A 249 16.53 3.40 7.11
N LYS A 250 17.59 3.94 6.51
CA LYS A 250 17.63 4.34 5.10
C LYS A 250 17.13 3.26 4.14
N GLY A 251 17.57 2.02 4.35
CA GLY A 251 17.16 0.87 3.54
C GLY A 251 15.67 0.51 3.65
N PHE A 252 15.04 0.89 4.77
CA PHE A 252 13.63 0.59 5.04
C PHE A 252 12.71 1.74 4.62
N PHE A 253 13.06 2.98 4.96
CA PHE A 253 12.23 4.14 4.66
C PHE A 253 12.22 4.51 3.18
N GLY A 254 13.29 4.20 2.44
CA GLY A 254 13.45 4.64 1.06
C GLY A 254 13.26 6.16 0.96
N SER A 255 12.35 6.58 0.08
CA SER A 255 12.01 8.00 -0.12
C SER A 255 10.62 8.41 0.41
N CYS A 256 9.97 7.57 1.24
CA CYS A 256 8.58 7.80 1.64
C CYS A 256 8.47 8.49 3.02
N LEU A 257 8.16 9.79 3.03
CA LEU A 257 7.88 10.58 4.24
C LEU A 257 6.72 10.02 5.08
N ASP A 258 5.72 9.44 4.42
CA ASP A 258 4.50 8.94 5.08
C ASP A 258 4.77 7.74 6.00
N ILE A 259 5.82 6.96 5.73
CA ILE A 259 6.26 5.84 6.58
C ILE A 259 7.16 6.35 7.71
N ILE A 260 7.95 7.38 7.43
CA ILE A 260 8.92 7.94 8.38
C ILE A 260 8.22 8.55 9.59
N SER A 261 7.22 9.41 9.39
CA SER A 261 6.50 10.08 10.50
C SER A 261 5.94 9.10 11.57
N PRO A 262 5.13 8.08 11.22
CA PRO A 262 4.55 7.17 12.20
C PRO A 262 5.58 6.21 12.83
N VAL A 263 6.70 5.95 12.17
CA VAL A 263 7.77 5.13 12.75
C VAL A 263 8.61 5.95 13.72
N LEU A 264 8.94 7.19 13.36
CA LEU A 264 9.64 8.10 14.24
C LEU A 264 8.82 8.34 15.51
N SER A 265 7.51 8.59 15.43
CA SER A 265 6.67 8.87 16.61
C SER A 265 6.64 7.72 17.61
N LYS A 266 6.74 6.48 17.11
CA LYS A 266 6.83 5.28 17.94
C LYS A 266 8.20 5.05 18.56
N ILE A 267 9.27 5.39 17.85
CA ILE A 267 10.64 5.16 18.33
C ILE A 267 11.07 6.26 19.31
N TRP A 268 10.58 7.48 19.12
CA TRP A 268 10.88 8.64 19.95
C TRP A 268 10.77 8.44 21.48
N PRO A 269 9.70 7.85 22.05
CA PRO A 269 9.58 7.67 23.49
C PRO A 269 10.71 6.82 24.10
N ILE A 270 11.23 5.83 23.37
CA ILE A 270 12.35 4.99 23.81
C ILE A 270 13.61 5.84 24.09
N PHE A 271 13.78 6.93 23.35
CA PHE A 271 14.90 7.86 23.50
C PHE A 271 14.63 8.93 24.57
N ILE A 272 13.37 9.31 24.79
CA ILE A 272 12.97 10.31 25.79
C ILE A 272 12.98 9.75 27.22
N ASP A 273 12.49 8.54 27.45
CA ASP A 273 12.41 7.91 28.79
C ASP A 273 13.70 8.01 29.63
N PRO A 274 14.91 7.70 29.09
CA PRO A 274 16.14 7.85 29.86
C PRO A 274 16.53 9.31 30.13
N ILE A 275 16.09 10.25 29.29
CA ILE A 275 16.32 11.69 29.44
C ILE A 275 15.43 12.23 30.56
N ILE A 276 14.14 11.85 30.58
CA ILE A 276 13.18 12.23 31.63
C ILE A 276 13.64 11.73 33.00
N ARG A 277 14.04 10.46 33.10
CA ARG A 277 14.42 9.85 34.40
C ARG A 277 15.66 10.47 35.05
N LYS A 278 16.56 11.05 34.27
CA LYS A 278 17.85 11.55 34.77
C LYS A 278 17.95 13.07 34.77
N GLY A 279 17.09 13.79 34.04
CA GLY A 279 16.95 15.26 34.09
C GLY A 279 18.20 16.06 33.72
N LYS A 280 19.30 15.42 33.28
CA LYS A 280 20.54 16.06 32.84
C LYS A 280 21.11 15.33 31.63
N ILE A 281 21.58 16.11 30.65
CA ILE A 281 22.34 15.60 29.51
C ILE A 281 23.80 15.54 29.93
N VAL A 282 24.33 14.32 30.04
CA VAL A 282 25.76 14.09 30.27
C VAL A 282 26.29 13.30 29.09
N ASN A 283 27.24 13.89 28.37
CA ASN A 283 27.93 13.24 27.25
C ASN A 283 28.51 11.90 27.72
N GLY A 284 28.16 10.82 27.02
CA GLY A 284 28.57 9.45 27.34
C GLY A 284 27.62 8.62 28.21
N LEU A 285 26.67 9.21 28.95
CA LEU A 285 25.70 8.47 29.77
C LEU A 285 24.25 8.58 29.24
N ASN A 286 23.89 9.76 28.74
CA ASN A 286 22.55 10.12 28.23
C ASN A 286 22.61 10.76 26.84
N ASP A 287 23.73 10.58 26.12
CA ASP A 287 23.87 11.01 24.74
C ASP A 287 23.01 10.13 23.83
N ILE A 288 22.46 10.70 22.76
CA ILE A 288 21.63 10.01 21.76
C ILE A 288 22.38 8.79 21.20
N LEU A 289 23.69 8.93 21.00
CA LEU A 289 24.55 7.84 20.56
C LEU A 289 24.66 6.73 21.61
N SER A 290 24.78 7.09 22.89
CA SER A 290 24.90 6.12 23.99
C SER A 290 23.59 5.37 24.28
N THR A 291 22.44 6.04 24.12
CA THR A 291 21.12 5.41 24.22
C THR A 291 20.82 4.56 23.00
N PHE A 292 21.20 5.02 21.81
CA PHE A 292 21.14 4.24 20.58
C PHE A 292 21.96 2.96 20.69
N LEU A 293 23.20 3.03 21.18
CA LEU A 293 24.05 1.86 21.34
C LEU A 293 23.48 0.84 22.34
N LYS A 294 22.83 1.29 23.42
CA LYS A 294 22.15 0.41 24.39
C LYS A 294 20.92 -0.26 23.79
N ASN A 295 20.20 0.45 22.93
CA ASN A 295 18.95 -0.01 22.32
C ASN A 295 19.16 -0.59 20.92
N LYS A 296 20.42 -0.79 20.49
CA LYS A 296 20.77 -1.23 19.14
C LYS A 296 20.07 -2.52 18.77
N ASP A 297 19.98 -3.49 19.67
CA ASP A 297 19.37 -4.80 19.40
C ASP A 297 17.84 -4.74 19.25
N ILE A 298 17.20 -3.71 19.81
CA ILE A 298 15.76 -3.46 19.69
C ILE A 298 15.46 -2.71 18.38
N LEU A 299 16.34 -1.76 18.04
CA LEU A 299 16.24 -0.92 16.85
C LEU A 299 16.68 -1.67 15.58
N SER A 300 17.65 -2.59 15.67
CA SER A 300 18.11 -3.39 14.52
C SER A 300 17.11 -4.46 14.10
N LYS A 301 16.14 -4.81 14.96
CA LYS A 301 15.09 -5.75 14.60
C LYS A 301 14.04 -5.05 13.72
N GLU A 302 14.04 -5.42 12.44
CA GLU A 302 13.06 -4.97 11.44
C GLU A 302 11.60 -5.25 11.85
N SER A 303 11.38 -6.23 12.74
CA SER A 303 10.07 -6.60 13.28
C SER A 303 9.40 -5.49 14.09
N SER A 304 10.17 -4.56 14.68
CA SER A 304 9.63 -3.45 15.47
C SER A 304 8.97 -2.37 14.61
N VAL A 305 9.30 -2.34 13.31
CA VAL A 305 8.84 -1.31 12.36
C VAL A 305 7.65 -1.79 11.53
N ILE A 306 7.65 -3.08 11.16
CA ILE A 306 6.66 -3.68 10.25
C ILE A 306 5.42 -4.20 10.99
N ASN A 307 5.61 -4.79 12.18
CA ASN A 307 4.47 -5.13 13.00
C ASN A 307 3.93 -3.81 13.57
N LYS A 308 2.65 -3.52 13.33
CA LYS A 308 1.90 -2.68 14.26
C LYS A 308 2.30 -3.15 15.67
N LEU A 309 3.01 -2.30 16.41
CA LEU A 309 3.31 -2.42 17.84
C LEU A 309 2.00 -2.42 18.65
N ASN A 310 1.14 -3.39 18.37
CA ASN A 310 0.10 -3.86 19.26
C ASN A 310 0.78 -4.96 20.06
N ASP A 311 1.55 -4.58 21.08
CA ASP A 311 1.80 -5.34 22.32
C ASP A 311 3.01 -4.75 23.04
N THR A 312 2.82 -3.58 23.65
CA THR A 312 3.68 -3.10 24.74
C THR A 312 2.89 -3.02 26.05
N THR A 313 2.11 -4.09 26.34
CA THR A 313 1.49 -4.31 27.66
C THR A 313 1.57 -5.76 28.14
N GLN A 314 2.60 -6.51 27.76
CA GLN A 314 2.95 -7.76 28.46
C GLN A 314 4.47 -7.89 28.56
N MET A 315 5.02 -7.34 29.64
CA MET A 315 6.25 -7.89 30.21
C MET A 315 5.84 -8.89 31.29
N VAL A 316 5.81 -10.19 30.99
CA VAL A 316 6.17 -11.31 31.90
C VAL A 316 6.32 -12.58 31.03
N ASP A 317 7.54 -13.12 31.01
CA ASP A 317 7.97 -14.52 30.80
C ASP A 317 7.63 -15.35 29.54
N SER A 318 8.66 -16.15 29.16
CA SER A 318 8.70 -17.32 28.27
C SER A 318 8.81 -17.13 26.73
N ASP A 319 9.98 -17.55 26.24
CA ASP A 319 10.25 -18.27 24.99
C ASP A 319 10.08 -17.55 23.63
N LEU A 320 11.22 -17.05 23.16
CA LEU A 320 11.48 -16.39 21.89
C LEU A 320 11.44 -17.32 20.64
N ASN A 321 10.53 -18.30 20.56
CA ASN A 321 10.36 -19.08 19.32
C ASN A 321 8.93 -19.53 18.94
N ASP A 322 7.90 -19.33 19.77
CA ASP A 322 6.61 -20.00 19.49
C ASP A 322 5.45 -19.13 19.00
N ASN A 323 5.53 -17.80 19.05
CA ASN A 323 4.35 -16.96 18.75
C ASN A 323 4.31 -16.40 17.32
N ILE A 324 4.59 -17.23 16.31
CA ILE A 324 4.10 -16.99 14.93
C ILE A 324 2.91 -17.93 14.74
N GLY A 325 1.72 -17.43 15.09
CA GLY A 325 0.42 -18.03 14.80
C GLY A 325 0.30 -19.49 15.21
N HIS A 326 -0.08 -19.76 16.46
CA HIS A 326 -0.60 -21.08 16.82
C HIS A 326 -1.88 -21.33 16.02
N TYR A 327 -1.76 -22.00 14.87
CA TYR A 327 -2.91 -22.56 14.18
C TYR A 327 -3.34 -23.79 14.98
N ASP A 328 -4.27 -23.58 15.91
CA ASP A 328 -4.92 -24.67 16.63
C ASP A 328 -5.91 -25.37 15.70
N LEU A 329 -5.34 -26.14 14.76
CA LEU A 329 -6.04 -26.96 13.78
C LEU A 329 -6.12 -28.38 14.31
N SER A 330 -7.26 -29.04 14.07
CA SER A 330 -7.39 -30.48 14.30
C SER A 330 -6.29 -31.25 13.55
N LYS A 331 -5.82 -32.36 14.13
CA LYS A 331 -4.77 -33.21 13.53
C LYS A 331 -5.10 -33.62 12.09
N ARG A 332 -6.36 -33.97 11.81
CA ARG A 332 -6.85 -34.32 10.47
C ARG A 332 -6.68 -33.18 9.48
N THR A 333 -7.01 -31.96 9.91
CA THR A 333 -6.85 -30.76 9.10
C THR A 333 -5.37 -30.43 8.85
N LYS A 334 -4.49 -30.65 9.85
CA LYS A 334 -3.03 -30.51 9.65
C LYS A 334 -2.50 -31.49 8.61
N TYR A 335 -2.90 -32.77 8.67
CA TYR A 335 -2.55 -33.75 7.63
C TYR A 335 -3.14 -33.41 6.25
N LEU A 336 -4.35 -32.87 6.20
CA LEU A 336 -4.98 -32.39 4.97
C LEU A 336 -4.19 -31.25 4.32
N VAL A 337 -3.71 -30.31 5.12
CA VAL A 337 -2.82 -29.23 4.65
C VAL A 337 -1.50 -29.79 4.13
N ILE A 338 -0.86 -30.71 4.86
CA ILE A 338 0.39 -31.37 4.43
C ILE A 338 0.19 -32.13 3.11
N ALA A 339 -0.89 -32.92 3.00
CA ALA A 339 -1.22 -33.64 1.78
C ALA A 339 -1.48 -32.68 0.61
N SER A 340 -2.09 -31.53 0.86
CA SER A 340 -2.32 -30.50 -0.16
C SER A 340 -1.05 -29.83 -0.62
N PHE A 341 -0.10 -29.61 0.29
CA PHE A 341 1.22 -29.10 -0.03
C PHE A 341 1.94 -30.11 -0.92
N LEU A 342 2.05 -31.37 -0.51
CA LEU A 342 2.66 -32.43 -1.31
C LEU A 342 1.99 -32.57 -2.69
N ALA A 343 0.66 -32.53 -2.77
CA ALA A 343 -0.05 -32.58 -4.05
C ALA A 343 0.26 -31.39 -4.98
N SER A 344 0.53 -30.20 -4.43
CA SER A 344 0.87 -28.99 -5.19
C SER A 344 2.33 -28.92 -5.62
N TYR A 345 3.27 -29.46 -4.85
CA TYR A 345 4.70 -29.36 -5.16
C TYR A 345 5.25 -30.60 -5.88
N ASN A 346 4.66 -31.77 -5.63
CA ASN A 346 5.01 -32.99 -6.34
C ASN A 346 4.28 -33.09 -7.68
N GLU A 347 4.98 -33.53 -8.73
CA GLU A 347 4.33 -33.90 -9.98
C GLU A 347 3.56 -35.22 -9.84
N SER A 348 2.38 -35.30 -10.48
CA SER A 348 1.50 -36.47 -10.44
C SER A 348 2.12 -37.75 -10.98
N LYS A 349 3.17 -37.64 -11.81
CA LYS A 349 3.89 -38.79 -12.38
C LYS A 349 4.59 -39.64 -11.32
N TYR A 350 5.02 -39.03 -10.22
CA TYR A 350 5.83 -39.69 -9.19
C TYR A 350 5.01 -40.08 -7.96
N ASP A 351 3.72 -39.75 -7.88
CA ASP A 351 2.87 -40.15 -6.75
C ASP A 351 2.90 -41.67 -6.53
N MET A 352 2.95 -42.44 -7.63
CA MET A 352 3.07 -43.89 -7.57
C MET A 352 4.38 -44.40 -6.97
N VAL A 353 5.44 -43.58 -6.94
CA VAL A 353 6.74 -43.96 -6.36
C VAL A 353 6.77 -43.67 -4.87
N TYR A 354 6.20 -42.54 -4.46
CA TYR A 354 6.21 -42.04 -3.08
C TYR A 354 5.09 -42.63 -2.21
N PHE A 355 3.88 -42.80 -2.75
CA PHE A 355 2.68 -43.13 -1.97
C PHE A 355 2.15 -44.55 -2.18
N THR A 356 2.88 -45.43 -2.90
CA THR A 356 2.46 -46.83 -3.06
C THR A 356 2.90 -47.70 -1.90
N LYS A 357 1.92 -48.24 -1.19
CA LYS A 357 2.12 -49.28 -0.17
C LYS A 357 2.11 -50.64 -0.85
N ASN A 358 3.26 -51.14 -1.28
CA ASN A 358 3.35 -52.55 -1.65
C ASN A 358 4.76 -53.14 -1.54
N SER A 359 4.94 -53.86 -0.44
CA SER A 359 5.73 -55.09 -0.38
C SER A 359 5.02 -56.29 -1.03
N VAL A 360 3.76 -56.19 -1.49
CA VAL A 360 2.92 -57.36 -1.83
C VAL A 360 2.55 -57.51 -3.32
N ILE A 361 2.82 -56.54 -4.21
CA ILE A 361 2.62 -56.67 -5.68
C ILE A 361 3.97 -56.73 -6.43
N SER A 362 5.00 -57.26 -5.77
CA SER A 362 6.37 -57.27 -6.29
C SER A 362 6.66 -58.45 -7.23
N GLY A 363 6.28 -58.28 -8.50
CA GLY A 363 6.97 -58.92 -9.63
C GLY A 363 7.47 -57.90 -10.66
N ASN A 364 6.65 -56.88 -10.96
CA ASN A 364 6.90 -55.92 -12.03
C ASN A 364 7.22 -54.48 -11.55
N ALA A 365 6.88 -54.12 -10.31
CA ALA A 365 7.14 -52.78 -9.76
C ALA A 365 8.62 -52.54 -9.41
N THR A 366 9.33 -53.58 -8.94
CA THR A 366 10.77 -53.51 -8.62
C THR A 366 11.64 -53.30 -9.86
N ARG A 367 11.19 -53.74 -11.05
CA ARG A 367 11.86 -53.46 -12.34
C ARG A 367 11.75 -52.00 -12.77
N LYS A 368 10.68 -51.29 -12.41
CA LYS A 368 10.54 -49.84 -12.66
C LYS A 368 11.30 -48.99 -11.64
N ARG A 369 11.28 -49.35 -10.34
CA ARG A 369 12.14 -48.70 -9.31
C ARG A 369 13.64 -48.80 -9.65
N ARG A 370 14.10 -49.93 -10.22
CA ARG A 370 15.49 -50.10 -10.69
C ARG A 370 15.82 -49.34 -12.00
N LYS A 371 14.83 -49.00 -12.83
CA LYS A 371 15.05 -48.21 -14.07
C LYS A 371 15.22 -46.72 -13.79
N ILE A 372 14.56 -46.17 -12.77
CA ILE A 372 14.71 -44.75 -12.38
C ILE A 372 16.02 -44.52 -11.60
N LYS A 373 16.46 -45.49 -10.77
CA LYS A 373 17.81 -45.44 -10.17
C LYS A 373 18.97 -45.55 -11.19
N ARG A 374 18.68 -45.83 -12.47
CA ARG A 374 19.69 -45.97 -13.55
C ARG A 374 19.65 -44.86 -14.60
N SER A 375 18.69 -43.93 -14.54
CA SER A 375 18.90 -42.63 -15.19
C SER A 375 19.82 -41.86 -14.26
N ASN A 376 21.08 -41.71 -14.67
CA ASN A 376 22.08 -40.89 -14.02
C ASN A 376 21.45 -39.61 -13.49
N VAL A 377 21.20 -39.59 -12.18
CA VAL A 377 21.17 -38.36 -11.41
C VAL A 377 22.63 -37.92 -11.40
N SER A 378 23.04 -37.30 -12.50
CA SER A 378 24.03 -36.24 -12.39
C SER A 378 23.50 -35.35 -11.28
N LYS A 379 24.27 -35.25 -10.20
CA LYS A 379 24.19 -34.14 -9.26
C LYS A 379 24.34 -32.86 -10.08
N GLY A 380 23.23 -32.44 -10.68
CA GLY A 380 23.06 -31.18 -11.36
C GLY A 380 22.68 -30.21 -10.26
N GLU A 381 23.70 -29.58 -9.69
CA GLU A 381 23.56 -28.30 -9.03
C GLU A 381 22.77 -27.37 -9.97
N GLY A 382 21.47 -27.21 -9.72
CA GLY A 382 20.61 -26.43 -10.61
C GLY A 382 19.13 -26.84 -10.67
N ASN A 383 18.70 -27.94 -10.04
CA ASN A 383 17.27 -28.14 -9.81
C ASN A 383 16.82 -27.12 -8.77
N TYR A 384 16.07 -26.09 -9.20
CA TYR A 384 15.41 -25.17 -8.29
C TYR A 384 14.69 -25.98 -7.21
N ARG A 385 14.98 -25.71 -5.92
CA ARG A 385 14.21 -26.29 -4.82
C ARG A 385 12.74 -26.04 -5.12
N ARG A 386 11.97 -27.12 -5.31
CA ARG A 386 10.55 -27.00 -5.68
C ARG A 386 9.75 -26.22 -4.63
N GLU A 387 10.24 -26.13 -3.40
CA GLU A 387 9.76 -25.23 -2.34
C GLU A 387 9.62 -23.77 -2.79
N MET A 388 10.52 -23.29 -3.67
CA MET A 388 10.53 -21.92 -4.21
C MET A 388 9.75 -21.82 -5.52
N ALA A 389 9.23 -22.94 -6.03
CA ALA A 389 8.38 -22.96 -7.21
C ALA A 389 6.93 -22.60 -6.85
N SER A 390 6.17 -22.13 -7.84
CA SER A 390 4.74 -21.88 -7.63
C SER A 390 3.96 -23.20 -7.49
N ALA A 391 3.11 -23.28 -6.46
CA ALA A 391 2.26 -24.44 -6.21
C ALA A 391 1.39 -24.80 -7.43
N GLN A 392 1.47 -26.05 -7.88
CA GLN A 392 0.75 -26.57 -9.04
C GLN A 392 -0.72 -26.87 -8.70
N PRO A 393 -1.64 -26.66 -9.66
CA PRO A 393 -3.03 -27.01 -9.49
C PRO A 393 -3.24 -28.53 -9.58
N PHE A 394 -3.94 -29.11 -8.61
CA PHE A 394 -4.25 -30.54 -8.54
C PHE A 394 -5.78 -30.80 -8.49
N LYS A 395 -6.17 -32.06 -8.73
CA LYS A 395 -7.56 -32.53 -8.61
C LYS A 395 -7.84 -32.96 -7.17
N LEU A 396 -9.08 -32.79 -6.70
CA LEU A 396 -9.46 -33.17 -5.34
C LEU A 396 -9.22 -34.66 -5.05
N GLU A 397 -9.52 -35.54 -6.00
CA GLU A 397 -9.29 -36.99 -5.87
C GLU A 397 -7.82 -37.33 -5.55
N ARG A 398 -6.88 -36.59 -6.15
CA ARG A 398 -5.44 -36.77 -5.92
C ARG A 398 -5.07 -36.40 -4.48
N LEU A 399 -5.64 -35.30 -3.97
CA LEU A 399 -5.46 -34.89 -2.58
C LEU A 399 -5.95 -35.95 -1.60
N LEU A 400 -7.17 -36.48 -1.83
CA LEU A 400 -7.76 -37.50 -0.97
C LEU A 400 -6.94 -38.80 -0.99
N ALA A 401 -6.41 -39.19 -2.16
CA ALA A 401 -5.55 -40.35 -2.29
C ALA A 401 -4.24 -40.19 -1.50
N ILE A 402 -3.58 -39.04 -1.61
CA ILE A 402 -2.35 -38.73 -0.87
C ILE A 402 -2.64 -38.68 0.63
N LEU A 403 -3.71 -37.98 1.05
CA LEU A 403 -4.13 -37.91 2.45
C LEU A 403 -4.32 -39.29 3.05
N LYS A 404 -5.05 -40.17 2.36
CA LYS A 404 -5.28 -41.54 2.82
C LYS A 404 -3.96 -42.31 2.97
N SER A 405 -3.03 -42.17 2.02
CA SER A 405 -1.73 -42.84 2.10
C SER A 405 -0.93 -42.41 3.33
N ILE A 406 -0.84 -41.10 3.59
CA ILE A 406 -0.08 -40.52 4.71
C ILE A 406 -0.75 -40.86 6.05
N TRP A 407 -2.08 -40.73 6.12
CA TRP A 407 -2.84 -41.00 7.35
C TRP A 407 -2.65 -42.44 7.84
N GLU A 408 -2.82 -43.39 6.93
CA GLU A 408 -2.64 -44.82 7.23
C GLU A 408 -1.17 -45.18 7.57
N GLU A 409 -0.16 -44.39 7.16
CA GLU A 409 1.24 -44.63 7.56
C GLU A 409 1.50 -44.26 9.02
N ASN A 410 0.82 -43.23 9.53
CA ASN A 410 1.13 -42.65 10.85
C ASN A 410 0.16 -43.09 11.96
N GLU A 411 -1.15 -43.15 11.70
CA GLU A 411 -2.16 -43.36 12.76
C GLU A 411 -2.82 -44.75 12.75
N GLY A 412 -2.49 -45.62 11.78
CA GLY A 412 -3.07 -46.97 11.67
C GLY A 412 -4.55 -46.98 11.25
N ASN A 413 -5.15 -48.18 11.13
CA ASN A 413 -6.45 -48.50 10.50
C ASN A 413 -7.71 -47.86 11.13
N PHE A 414 -7.66 -46.64 11.63
CA PHE A 414 -8.88 -45.85 11.81
C PHE A 414 -9.31 -45.33 10.44
N ASN A 415 -10.43 -45.87 9.94
CA ASN A 415 -11.09 -45.33 8.76
C ASN A 415 -11.31 -43.84 9.00
N LEU A 416 -10.78 -42.98 8.12
CA LEU A 416 -11.13 -41.56 8.02
C LEU A 416 -12.66 -41.48 7.91
N VAL A 417 -13.33 -41.32 9.06
CA VAL A 417 -14.77 -41.48 9.17
C VAL A 417 -15.45 -40.43 8.29
N THR A 418 -16.32 -40.93 7.43
CA THR A 418 -17.34 -40.27 6.58
C THR A 418 -16.87 -39.12 5.68
N ASP A 419 -17.16 -39.26 4.38
CA ASP A 419 -16.94 -38.22 3.36
C ASP A 419 -17.50 -36.84 3.77
N VAL A 420 -18.55 -36.81 4.59
CA VAL A 420 -19.22 -35.57 5.04
C VAL A 420 -18.31 -34.71 5.91
N GLU A 421 -17.62 -35.28 6.91
CA GLU A 421 -16.71 -34.52 7.78
C GLU A 421 -15.49 -34.01 7.02
N LEU A 422 -14.94 -34.84 6.13
CA LEU A 422 -13.80 -34.48 5.30
C LEU A 422 -14.15 -33.32 4.35
N GLN A 423 -15.32 -33.41 3.71
CA GLN A 423 -15.81 -32.34 2.84
C GLN A 423 -16.05 -31.05 3.61
N ASN A 424 -16.55 -31.12 4.86
CA ASN A 424 -16.68 -29.97 5.73
C ASN A 424 -15.30 -29.36 6.05
N GLU A 425 -14.29 -30.17 6.36
CA GLU A 425 -12.92 -29.69 6.58
C GLU A 425 -12.28 -29.07 5.34
N ILE A 426 -12.54 -29.61 4.14
CA ILE A 426 -12.09 -28.98 2.89
C ILE A 426 -12.81 -27.64 2.68
N ALA A 427 -14.11 -27.57 2.98
CA ALA A 427 -14.88 -26.34 2.87
C ALA A 427 -14.36 -25.27 3.85
N THR A 428 -14.03 -25.64 5.09
CA THR A 428 -13.43 -24.72 6.07
C THR A 428 -12.01 -24.30 5.67
N LEU A 429 -11.18 -25.21 5.14
CA LEU A 429 -9.85 -24.83 4.60
C LEU A 429 -9.94 -23.91 3.39
N SER A 430 -11.00 -24.07 2.58
CA SER A 430 -11.28 -23.17 1.46
C SER A 430 -11.74 -21.79 1.94
N SER A 431 -12.55 -21.71 3.00
CA SER A 431 -12.97 -20.43 3.59
C SER A 431 -11.79 -19.72 4.27
N LEU A 432 -10.89 -20.46 4.90
CA LEU A 432 -9.63 -19.97 5.48
C LEU A 432 -8.56 -19.61 4.42
N LYS A 433 -8.83 -19.81 3.13
CA LYS A 433 -7.90 -19.57 2.00
C LYS A 433 -6.56 -20.31 2.10
N MET A 434 -6.48 -21.39 2.88
CA MET A 434 -5.34 -22.32 2.88
C MET A 434 -5.37 -23.21 1.63
N LEU A 435 -6.59 -23.53 1.17
CA LEU A 435 -6.84 -24.17 -0.12
C LEU A 435 -7.56 -23.17 -1.03
N LEU A 436 -6.98 -22.91 -2.21
CA LEU A 436 -7.57 -22.03 -3.21
C LEU A 436 -8.18 -22.85 -4.34
N LYS A 437 -9.41 -22.49 -4.71
CA LYS A 437 -10.07 -23.02 -5.89
C LYS A 437 -9.80 -22.09 -7.08
N LEU A 438 -9.18 -22.60 -8.15
CA LEU A 438 -8.78 -21.76 -9.30
C LEU A 438 -9.97 -21.25 -10.13
N ARG A 439 -11.10 -21.95 -10.09
CA ARG A 439 -12.33 -21.54 -10.79
C ARG A 439 -13.49 -21.52 -9.83
N SER A 440 -14.21 -20.40 -9.78
CA SER A 440 -15.53 -20.29 -9.15
C SER A 440 -16.56 -21.05 -9.99
N GLY A 441 -16.59 -22.37 -9.85
CA GLY A 441 -17.67 -23.25 -10.33
C GLY A 441 -18.08 -24.20 -9.21
N ASP A 442 -19.00 -25.13 -9.46
CA ASP A 442 -19.45 -26.07 -8.42
C ASP A 442 -18.32 -26.98 -7.92
N THR A 443 -18.27 -27.23 -6.61
CA THR A 443 -17.34 -28.18 -5.96
C THR A 443 -17.62 -29.64 -6.35
N ILE A 444 -18.84 -29.90 -6.79
CA ILE A 444 -19.34 -31.21 -7.20
C ILE A 444 -18.87 -31.55 -8.62
N SER A 445 -18.64 -30.55 -9.46
CA SER A 445 -18.11 -30.79 -10.80
C SER A 445 -16.63 -31.21 -10.68
N GLY A 446 -16.30 -32.45 -11.05
CA GLY A 446 -14.94 -33.02 -11.00
C GLY A 446 -13.88 -32.31 -11.85
N GLN A 447 -14.21 -31.15 -12.44
CA GLN A 447 -13.31 -30.26 -13.16
C GLN A 447 -12.66 -29.18 -12.28
N GLY A 448 -13.08 -29.06 -11.01
CA GLY A 448 -12.49 -28.12 -10.06
C GLY A 448 -11.02 -28.43 -9.77
N LYS A 449 -10.13 -27.51 -10.14
CA LYS A 449 -8.71 -27.55 -9.77
C LYS A 449 -8.48 -26.78 -8.48
N TRP A 450 -7.72 -27.37 -7.58
CA TRP A 450 -7.35 -26.84 -6.27
C TRP A 450 -5.86 -26.54 -6.22
N LYS A 451 -5.45 -25.57 -5.39
CA LYS A 451 -4.05 -25.20 -5.16
C LYS A 451 -3.84 -24.91 -3.68
N CYS A 452 -2.72 -25.35 -3.12
CA CYS A 452 -2.31 -25.01 -1.76
C CYS A 452 -1.78 -23.57 -1.72
N ASN A 453 -2.19 -22.80 -0.70
CA ASN A 453 -1.75 -21.44 -0.44
C ASN A 453 -1.14 -21.34 0.97
N VAL A 454 -0.24 -22.28 1.27
CA VAL A 454 0.47 -22.34 2.54
C VAL A 454 1.97 -22.37 2.25
N HIS A 455 2.72 -21.53 2.96
CA HIS A 455 4.18 -21.45 2.86
C HIS A 455 4.84 -22.64 3.58
N TRP A 456 6.03 -23.04 3.09
CA TRP A 456 6.82 -24.14 3.66
C TRP A 456 6.98 -24.05 5.18
N ASN A 457 7.37 -22.88 5.71
CA ASN A 457 7.56 -22.69 7.16
C ASN A 457 6.35 -23.10 8.02
N VAL A 458 5.13 -22.91 7.52
CA VAL A 458 3.91 -23.29 8.25
C VAL A 458 3.69 -24.80 8.15
N VAL A 459 3.95 -25.37 6.98
CA VAL A 459 3.84 -26.82 6.74
C VAL A 459 4.88 -27.60 7.53
N ASP A 460 6.12 -27.12 7.61
CA ASP A 460 7.19 -27.69 8.43
C ASP A 460 6.84 -27.65 9.92
N LYS A 461 6.24 -26.55 10.41
CA LYS A 461 5.69 -26.52 11.78
C LYS A 461 4.63 -27.59 12.00
N PHE A 462 3.66 -27.74 11.09
CA PHE A 462 2.64 -28.81 11.19
C PHE A 462 3.24 -30.22 11.09
N SER A 463 4.31 -30.37 10.33
CA SER A 463 5.12 -31.59 10.24
C SER A 463 5.66 -31.99 11.61
N ARG A 464 6.31 -31.04 12.28
CA ARG A 464 6.92 -31.22 13.61
C ARG A 464 5.87 -31.49 14.68
N ASP A 465 4.75 -30.77 14.64
CA ASP A 465 3.61 -31.00 15.54
C ASP A 465 3.05 -32.43 15.44
N LEU A 466 3.08 -33.01 14.24
CA LEU A 466 2.57 -34.34 13.95
C LEU A 466 3.65 -35.44 13.97
N ASN A 467 4.92 -35.09 14.22
CA ASN A 467 6.08 -35.97 14.05
C ASN A 467 6.10 -36.69 12.69
N PHE A 468 5.72 -35.99 11.63
CA PHE A 468 5.78 -36.47 10.26
C PHE A 468 7.01 -35.88 9.57
N ASP A 469 7.74 -36.67 8.79
CA ASP A 469 8.94 -36.21 8.07
C ASP A 469 8.58 -35.85 6.61
N ILE A 470 8.18 -34.60 6.35
CA ILE A 470 7.76 -34.16 5.01
C ILE A 470 8.89 -34.19 3.99
N GLU A 471 10.14 -33.97 4.41
CA GLU A 471 11.31 -33.95 3.53
C GLU A 471 11.48 -35.26 2.73
N ASN A 472 11.13 -36.40 3.33
CA ASN A 472 11.22 -37.71 2.68
C ASN A 472 10.21 -37.90 1.53
N HIS A 473 9.13 -37.12 1.54
CA HIS A 473 8.05 -37.21 0.55
C HIS A 473 8.10 -36.09 -0.50
N LEU A 474 9.06 -35.17 -0.39
CA LEU A 474 9.26 -34.11 -1.38
C LEU A 474 10.20 -34.56 -2.50
N GLN A 475 9.89 -34.12 -3.72
CA GLN A 475 10.78 -34.27 -4.86
C GLN A 475 11.91 -33.25 -4.80
N GLU A 476 13.15 -33.73 -4.86
CA GLU A 476 14.34 -32.90 -5.14
C GLU A 476 14.30 -32.28 -6.54
#